data_AF-A0A139DLQ6-F1
#
_entry.id   AF-A0A139DLQ6-F1
#
_cell.length_a   1.000
_cell.length_b   1.000
_cell.length_c   1.000
_cell.angle_alpha   90.00
_cell.angle_beta   90.00
_cell.angle_gamma   90.00
#
_symmetry.space_group_name_H-M   'P 1'
#
loop_
_entity.id
_entity.type
_entity.pdbx_description
1 polymer ?
#
loop_
_entity_poly.entity_id
_entity_poly.type
_entity_poly.pdbx_seq_one_letter_code
_entity_poly.pdbx_strand_id
1 'polypeptide(L)'
;MKDDRPLLVLDLEATCWENRTTPAGEPQSVWNMEIIELGCALATRSGTILESRSFLVRPSRFPDLSRFCTELTGITQDMVDSAPAYPEAIQELNDWLGSPADDFTWCSWGNYDRLHLEAESETHKVAPTLMQAPHLNLKRIWRRTTGQKRKNGLSHALAFHDLAFEGHLHRGVDDACNMVRLLPFMDWKLEPELLTNPDKDFA
;
A
#
# COMPACT_ATOMS: atom_id res chain seq x y z
N MET A 1 -11.38 22.14 14.75
CA MET A 1 -11.22 20.86 15.48
C MET A 1 -10.23 20.02 14.68
N LYS A 2 -9.36 19.25 15.35
CA LYS A 2 -8.49 18.29 14.63
C LYS A 2 -9.40 17.22 14.04
N ASP A 3 -9.17 16.87 12.78
CA ASP A 3 -9.87 15.77 12.14
C ASP A 3 -9.22 14.46 12.59
N ASP A 4 -9.83 13.82 13.58
CA ASP A 4 -9.35 12.55 14.15
C ASP A 4 -10.05 11.34 13.52
N ARG A 5 -10.75 11.53 12.39
CA ARG A 5 -11.32 10.40 11.64
C ARG A 5 -10.20 9.48 11.17
N PRO A 6 -10.29 8.16 11.40
CA PRO A 6 -9.32 7.21 10.90
C PRO A 6 -9.25 7.21 9.37
N LEU A 7 -8.06 6.97 8.86
CA LEU A 7 -7.80 6.57 7.48
C LEU A 7 -6.92 5.32 7.49
N LEU A 8 -6.97 4.56 6.40
CA LEU A 8 -6.04 3.46 6.18
C LEU A 8 -4.86 3.95 5.34
N VAL A 9 -3.63 3.66 5.76
CA VAL A 9 -2.45 3.76 4.92
C VAL A 9 -2.05 2.35 4.53
N LEU A 10 -1.93 2.11 3.23
CA LEU A 10 -1.58 0.83 2.63
C LEU A 10 -0.31 0.98 1.79
N ASP A 11 0.58 0.01 1.92
CA ASP A 11 1.70 -0.24 1.03
C ASP A 11 1.66 -1.73 0.66
N LEU A 12 1.97 -2.07 -0.60
CA LEU A 12 2.01 -3.47 -1.01
C LEU A 12 3.38 -3.85 -1.55
N GLU A 13 3.75 -5.10 -1.29
CA GLU A 13 4.89 -5.74 -1.93
C GLU A 13 4.40 -6.78 -2.93
N ALA A 14 5.18 -6.96 -3.99
CA ALA A 14 4.85 -7.88 -5.07
C ALA A 14 6.05 -8.71 -5.52
N THR A 15 5.78 -9.84 -6.17
CA THR A 15 6.81 -10.59 -6.87
C THR A 15 7.54 -9.67 -7.86
N CYS A 16 8.87 -9.70 -7.83
CA CYS A 16 9.70 -8.82 -8.67
C CYS A 16 11.05 -9.45 -9.01
N TRP A 17 11.71 -8.90 -10.03
CA TRP A 17 12.97 -9.43 -10.57
C TRP A 17 13.95 -8.29 -10.91
N GLU A 18 15.24 -8.52 -10.68
CA GLU A 18 16.31 -7.50 -10.77
C GLU A 18 16.32 -6.73 -12.11
N ASN A 19 16.16 -7.44 -13.23
CA ASN A 19 16.19 -6.85 -14.58
C ASN A 19 14.81 -6.38 -15.08
N ARG A 20 13.81 -6.35 -14.20
CA ARG A 20 12.42 -6.03 -14.55
C ARG A 20 11.83 -6.95 -15.63
N THR A 21 12.22 -8.22 -15.61
CA THR A 21 11.78 -9.25 -16.54
C THR A 21 11.32 -10.47 -15.75
N THR A 22 10.14 -10.99 -16.05
CA THR A 22 9.57 -12.18 -15.41
C THR A 22 10.35 -13.45 -15.80
N PRO A 23 10.16 -14.58 -15.10
CA PRO A 23 10.75 -15.87 -15.47
C PRO A 23 10.31 -16.35 -16.86
N ALA A 24 9.18 -15.85 -17.36
CA ALA A 24 8.68 -16.12 -18.71
C ALA A 24 9.34 -15.24 -19.80
N GLY A 25 10.23 -14.31 -19.44
CA GLY A 25 10.93 -13.43 -20.39
C GLY A 25 10.16 -12.16 -20.76
N GLU A 26 9.10 -11.82 -20.04
CA GLU A 26 8.26 -10.63 -20.31
C GLU A 26 8.66 -9.45 -19.41
N PRO A 27 8.51 -8.19 -19.85
CA PRO A 27 8.66 -7.04 -18.96
C PRO A 27 7.69 -7.12 -17.77
N GLN A 28 8.18 -6.84 -16.55
CA GLN A 28 7.33 -6.88 -15.36
C GLN A 28 6.34 -5.70 -15.35
N SER A 29 5.10 -5.98 -14.95
CA SER A 29 3.97 -5.05 -14.86
C SER A 29 3.00 -5.51 -13.77
N VAL A 30 2.05 -4.66 -13.38
CA VAL A 30 1.04 -5.02 -12.38
C VAL A 30 0.17 -6.22 -12.77
N TRP A 31 0.20 -6.66 -14.05
CA TRP A 31 -0.56 -7.80 -14.56
C TRP A 31 0.18 -9.13 -14.52
N ASN A 32 1.48 -9.11 -14.27
CA ASN A 32 2.32 -10.32 -14.21
C ASN A 32 3.21 -10.40 -12.96
N MET A 33 3.15 -9.38 -12.10
CA MET A 33 3.57 -9.44 -10.70
C MET A 33 2.36 -9.79 -9.84
N GLU A 34 2.56 -10.57 -8.78
CA GLU A 34 1.52 -10.98 -7.83
C GLU A 34 1.77 -10.28 -6.51
N ILE A 35 0.72 -9.84 -5.83
CA ILE A 35 0.83 -9.25 -4.49
C ILE A 35 1.30 -10.35 -3.53
N ILE A 36 2.30 -10.04 -2.69
CA ILE A 36 2.84 -10.96 -1.66
C ILE A 36 2.74 -10.41 -0.24
N GLU A 37 2.48 -9.11 -0.09
CA GLU A 37 2.15 -8.48 1.18
C GLU A 37 1.21 -7.29 0.96
N LEU A 38 0.21 -7.16 1.83
CA LEU A 38 -0.57 -5.93 2.03
C LEU A 38 -0.24 -5.40 3.43
N GLY A 39 0.62 -4.39 3.48
CA GLY A 39 1.00 -3.70 4.70
C GLY A 39 0.03 -2.58 5.02
N CYS A 40 -0.60 -2.63 6.20
CA CYS A 40 -1.69 -1.75 6.57
C CYS A 40 -1.41 -1.02 7.88
N ALA A 41 -1.75 0.27 7.95
CA ALA A 41 -1.77 1.06 9.16
C ALA A 41 -3.05 1.91 9.22
N LEU A 42 -3.92 1.64 10.19
CA LEU A 42 -5.03 2.52 10.56
C LEU A 42 -4.48 3.66 11.41
N ALA A 43 -4.75 4.90 11.00
CA ALA A 43 -4.16 6.06 11.66
C ALA A 43 -5.04 7.30 11.60
N THR A 44 -4.75 8.26 12.46
CA THR A 44 -5.30 9.61 12.38
C THR A 44 -4.44 10.49 11.46
N ARG A 45 -5.05 11.56 10.92
CA ARG A 45 -4.33 12.60 10.16
C ARG A 45 -3.24 13.32 10.98
N SER A 46 -3.31 13.23 12.30
CA SER A 46 -2.29 13.71 13.23
C SER A 46 -1.12 12.76 13.43
N GLY A 47 -1.04 11.66 12.66
CA GLY A 47 0.09 10.72 12.66
C GLY A 47 0.06 9.72 13.81
N THR A 48 -1.09 9.53 14.46
CA THR A 48 -1.24 8.51 15.51
C THR A 48 -1.67 7.20 14.86
N ILE A 49 -0.85 6.15 14.99
CA ILE A 49 -1.22 4.79 14.59
C ILE A 49 -2.22 4.25 15.62
N LEU A 50 -3.37 3.81 15.14
CA LEU A 50 -4.41 3.13 15.92
C LEU A 50 -4.16 1.62 15.92
N GLU A 51 -3.82 1.08 14.75
CA GLU A 51 -3.49 -0.33 14.55
C GLU A 51 -2.66 -0.51 13.27
N SER A 52 -1.81 -1.53 13.22
CA SER A 52 -1.12 -1.92 11.99
C SER A 52 -1.04 -3.43 11.85
N ARG A 53 -1.05 -3.92 10.61
CA ARG A 53 -1.03 -5.35 10.30
C ARG A 53 -0.40 -5.61 8.93
N SER A 54 0.28 -6.75 8.83
CA SER A 54 0.80 -7.31 7.59
C SER A 54 -0.07 -8.50 7.19
N PHE A 55 -0.56 -8.51 5.96
CA PHE A 55 -1.27 -9.65 5.37
C PHE A 55 -0.41 -10.22 4.24
N LEU A 56 0.21 -11.37 4.48
CA LEU A 56 1.00 -12.06 3.47
C LEU A 56 0.09 -12.80 2.49
N VAL A 57 0.54 -12.88 1.24
CA VAL A 57 -0.20 -13.53 0.16
C VAL A 57 0.72 -14.52 -0.54
N ARG A 58 0.21 -15.72 -0.80
CA ARG A 58 0.92 -16.75 -1.56
C ARG A 58 0.75 -16.52 -3.07
N PRO A 59 1.84 -16.26 -3.82
CA PRO A 59 1.79 -16.17 -5.27
C PRO A 59 1.53 -17.54 -5.90
N SER A 60 0.84 -17.56 -7.03
CA SER A 60 0.37 -18.77 -7.72
C SER A 60 0.94 -18.92 -9.13
N ARG A 61 1.19 -17.82 -9.84
CA ARG A 61 1.75 -17.79 -11.19
C ARG A 61 3.26 -18.00 -11.16
N PHE A 62 3.95 -17.30 -10.25
CA PHE A 62 5.37 -17.47 -10.00
C PHE A 62 5.59 -17.74 -8.50
N PRO A 63 5.35 -18.99 -8.05
CA PRO A 63 5.35 -19.34 -6.62
C PRO A 63 6.73 -19.20 -5.96
N ASP A 64 7.80 -19.38 -6.73
CA ASP A 64 9.17 -19.22 -6.25
C ASP A 64 9.59 -17.74 -6.32
N LEU A 65 9.82 -17.12 -5.16
CA LEU A 65 10.31 -15.75 -5.09
C LEU A 65 11.73 -15.68 -5.65
N SER A 66 11.98 -14.63 -6.44
CA SER A 66 13.34 -14.36 -6.88
C SER A 66 14.22 -13.94 -5.69
N ARG A 67 15.51 -14.26 -5.75
CA ARG A 67 16.48 -13.79 -4.75
C ARG A 67 16.41 -12.27 -4.56
N PHE A 68 16.29 -11.54 -5.66
CA PHE A 68 16.13 -10.08 -5.64
C PHE A 68 14.90 -9.64 -4.83
N CYS A 69 13.75 -10.29 -5.04
CA CYS A 69 12.52 -9.98 -4.31
C CYS A 69 12.68 -10.24 -2.81
N THR A 70 13.29 -11.36 -2.44
CA THR A 70 13.51 -11.70 -1.02
C THR A 70 14.51 -10.75 -0.33
N GLU A 71 15.58 -10.34 -1.03
CA GLU A 71 16.58 -9.40 -0.50
C GLU A 71 16.03 -7.97 -0.42
N LEU A 72 15.16 -7.60 -1.36
CA LEU A 72 14.52 -6.29 -1.40
C LEU A 72 13.52 -6.15 -0.25
N THR A 73 12.61 -7.11 -0.10
CA THR A 73 11.42 -6.97 0.77
C THR A 73 11.58 -7.58 2.16
N GLY A 74 12.57 -8.45 2.33
CA GLY A 74 12.72 -9.28 3.52
C GLY A 74 11.65 -10.38 3.66
N ILE A 75 10.74 -10.52 2.70
CA ILE A 75 9.76 -11.63 2.65
C ILE A 75 10.49 -12.88 2.16
N THR A 76 10.44 -13.94 2.97
CA THR A 76 11.10 -15.21 2.66
C THR A 76 10.17 -16.17 1.94
N GLN A 77 10.73 -17.19 1.29
CA GLN A 77 9.94 -18.24 0.65
C GLN A 77 9.01 -18.94 1.65
N ASP A 78 9.52 -19.33 2.83
CA ASP A 78 8.72 -19.98 3.88
C ASP A 78 7.51 -19.14 4.32
N MET A 79 7.65 -17.81 4.30
CA MET A 79 6.57 -16.88 4.64
C MET A 79 5.44 -16.91 3.62
N VAL A 80 5.76 -16.88 2.31
CA VAL A 80 4.73 -16.95 1.27
C VAL A 80 4.18 -18.35 1.07
N ASP A 81 4.97 -19.40 1.29
CA ASP A 81 4.51 -20.79 1.23
C ASP A 81 3.44 -21.06 2.30
N SER A 82 3.63 -20.47 3.48
CA SER A 82 2.72 -20.55 4.63
C SER A 82 1.55 -19.56 4.56
N ALA A 83 1.56 -18.63 3.61
CA ALA A 83 0.55 -17.58 3.48
C ALA A 83 -0.76 -18.11 2.85
N PRO A 84 -1.90 -17.46 3.16
CA PRO A 84 -3.14 -17.68 2.41
C PRO A 84 -2.99 -17.29 0.93
N ALA A 85 -3.83 -17.84 0.06
CA ALA A 85 -3.94 -17.31 -1.30
C ALA A 85 -4.67 -15.95 -1.28
N TYR A 86 -4.62 -15.23 -2.40
CA TYR A 86 -5.13 -13.86 -2.48
C TYR A 86 -6.58 -13.70 -1.98
N PRO A 87 -7.58 -14.52 -2.39
CA PRO A 87 -8.95 -14.36 -1.91
C PRO A 87 -9.08 -14.45 -0.38
N GLU A 88 -8.37 -15.39 0.25
CA GLU A 88 -8.39 -15.57 1.69
C GLU A 88 -7.67 -14.43 2.42
N ALA A 89 -6.54 -13.94 1.90
CA ALA A 89 -5.85 -12.78 2.45
C ALA A 89 -6.73 -11.52 2.41
N ILE A 90 -7.50 -11.34 1.33
CA ILE A 90 -8.46 -10.25 1.21
C ILE A 90 -9.61 -10.39 2.21
N GLN A 91 -10.09 -11.62 2.45
CA GLN A 91 -11.08 -11.86 3.50
C GLN A 91 -10.52 -11.49 4.89
N GLU A 92 -9.29 -11.89 5.21
CA GLU A 92 -8.64 -11.53 6.47
C GLU A 92 -8.46 -10.00 6.62
N LEU A 93 -8.10 -9.31 5.53
CA LEU A 93 -8.00 -7.86 5.51
C LEU A 93 -9.37 -7.19 5.76
N ASN A 94 -10.43 -7.69 5.10
CA ASN A 94 -11.78 -7.16 5.29
C ASN A 94 -12.29 -7.40 6.72
N ASP A 95 -12.04 -8.58 7.27
CA ASP A 95 -12.43 -8.92 8.65
C ASP A 95 -11.70 -8.04 9.67
N TRP A 96 -10.43 -7.73 9.40
CA TRP A 96 -9.63 -6.82 10.23
C TRP A 96 -10.08 -5.36 10.12
N LEU A 97 -10.38 -4.87 8.91
CA LEU A 97 -10.92 -3.53 8.70
C LEU A 97 -12.34 -3.37 9.27
N GLY A 98 -13.11 -4.46 9.31
CA GLY A 98 -14.49 -4.48 9.75
C GLY A 98 -15.38 -3.63 8.84
N SER A 99 -16.22 -2.79 9.46
CA SER A 99 -17.11 -1.86 8.76
C SER A 99 -16.64 -0.42 8.96
N PRO A 100 -15.77 0.10 8.07
CA PRO A 100 -15.35 1.49 8.13
C PRO A 100 -16.54 2.45 7.95
N ALA A 101 -16.41 3.67 8.47
CA ALA A 101 -17.44 4.71 8.35
C ALA A 101 -17.63 5.16 6.88
N ASP A 102 -18.78 5.74 6.56
CA ASP A 102 -19.13 6.18 5.19
C ASP A 102 -18.14 7.20 4.60
N ASP A 103 -17.42 7.95 5.45
CA ASP A 103 -16.42 8.95 5.06
C ASP A 103 -14.97 8.44 5.15
N PHE A 104 -14.79 7.13 5.21
CA PHE A 104 -13.49 6.48 5.23
C PHE A 104 -12.69 6.79 3.96
N THR A 105 -11.38 6.91 4.12
CA THR A 105 -10.44 7.11 3.03
C THR A 105 -9.29 6.16 3.26
N TRP A 106 -8.80 5.55 2.17
CA TRP A 106 -7.58 4.79 2.22
C TRP A 106 -6.52 5.48 1.35
N CYS A 107 -5.27 5.24 1.69
CA CYS A 107 -4.15 6.03 1.24
C CYS A 107 -3.01 5.09 0.83
N SER A 108 -2.21 5.51 -0.13
CA SER A 108 -0.89 4.91 -0.37
C SER A 108 0.10 5.98 -0.83
N TRP A 109 1.40 5.66 -0.88
CA TRP A 109 2.39 6.66 -1.27
C TRP A 109 2.19 7.11 -2.72
N GLY A 110 1.92 6.17 -3.61
CA GLY A 110 1.79 6.41 -5.05
C GLY A 110 0.44 5.96 -5.61
N ASN A 111 0.35 5.89 -6.93
CA ASN A 111 -0.78 5.18 -7.57
C ASN A 111 -0.46 3.71 -7.83
N TYR A 112 0.79 3.28 -7.59
CA TYR A 112 1.23 1.92 -7.89
C TYR A 112 0.37 0.91 -7.11
N ASP A 113 0.22 1.11 -5.81
CA ASP A 113 -0.50 0.20 -4.92
C ASP A 113 -1.97 0.06 -5.33
N ARG A 114 -2.64 1.18 -5.61
CA ARG A 114 -4.02 1.17 -6.11
C ARG A 114 -4.16 0.45 -7.44
N LEU A 115 -3.31 0.77 -8.41
CA LEU A 115 -3.38 0.16 -9.74
C LEU A 115 -3.05 -1.33 -9.71
N HIS A 116 -2.15 -1.76 -8.82
CA HIS A 116 -1.83 -3.17 -8.67
C HIS A 116 -2.96 -3.91 -7.93
N LEU A 117 -3.51 -3.33 -6.87
CA LEU A 117 -4.68 -3.90 -6.19
C LEU A 117 -5.90 -4.05 -7.12
N GLU A 118 -6.12 -3.09 -8.01
CA GLU A 118 -7.12 -3.18 -9.10
C GLU A 118 -6.85 -4.36 -10.05
N ALA A 119 -5.62 -4.47 -10.55
CA ALA A 119 -5.23 -5.55 -11.48
C ALA A 119 -5.31 -6.95 -10.84
N GLU A 120 -4.89 -7.08 -9.59
CA GLU A 120 -4.96 -8.32 -8.83
C GLU A 120 -6.41 -8.70 -8.54
N SER A 121 -7.23 -7.72 -8.16
CA SER A 121 -8.67 -7.92 -7.93
C SER A 121 -9.41 -8.35 -9.21
N GLU A 122 -9.06 -7.77 -10.36
CA GLU A 122 -9.62 -8.20 -11.65
C GLU A 122 -9.21 -9.64 -11.99
N THR A 123 -7.95 -10.01 -11.73
CA THR A 123 -7.42 -11.34 -11.99
C THR A 123 -8.12 -12.39 -11.13
N HIS A 124 -8.30 -12.12 -9.84
CA HIS A 124 -8.90 -13.05 -8.88
C HIS A 124 -10.42 -12.96 -8.75
N LYS A 125 -11.06 -11.95 -9.35
CA LYS A 125 -12.50 -11.65 -9.21
C LYS A 125 -12.93 -11.41 -7.75
N VAL A 126 -12.02 -10.89 -6.94
CA VAL A 126 -12.22 -10.57 -5.52
C VAL A 126 -11.52 -9.24 -5.23
N ALA A 127 -12.23 -8.26 -4.68
CA ALA A 127 -11.68 -6.97 -4.31
C ALA A 127 -11.84 -6.73 -2.79
N PRO A 128 -10.87 -6.08 -2.12
CA PRO A 128 -11.01 -5.68 -0.73
C PRO A 128 -12.05 -4.55 -0.59
N THR A 129 -12.80 -4.53 0.51
CA THR A 129 -13.88 -3.57 0.75
C THR A 129 -13.38 -2.13 0.80
N LEU A 130 -12.11 -1.91 1.16
CA LEU A 130 -11.46 -0.59 1.12
C LEU A 130 -11.53 0.07 -0.27
N MET A 131 -11.61 -0.71 -1.36
CA MET A 131 -11.71 -0.16 -2.72
C MET A 131 -13.07 0.48 -3.02
N GLN A 132 -14.06 0.33 -2.13
CA GLN A 132 -15.32 1.05 -2.20
C GLN A 132 -15.22 2.46 -1.58
N ALA A 133 -14.09 2.77 -0.93
CA ALA A 133 -13.80 4.09 -0.38
C ALA A 133 -12.86 4.88 -1.31
N PRO A 134 -12.91 6.22 -1.27
CA PRO A 134 -11.95 7.07 -1.98
C PRO A 134 -10.49 6.76 -1.63
N HIS A 135 -9.62 6.79 -2.64
CA HIS A 135 -8.16 6.68 -2.48
C HIS A 135 -7.48 8.05 -2.46
N LEU A 136 -6.52 8.24 -1.57
CA LEU A 136 -5.63 9.40 -1.55
C LEU A 136 -4.16 9.01 -1.77
N ASN A 137 -3.55 9.61 -2.80
CA ASN A 137 -2.11 9.53 -3.04
C ASN A 137 -1.36 10.50 -2.12
N LEU A 138 -0.71 9.97 -1.07
CA LEU A 138 -0.03 10.75 -0.04
C LEU A 138 1.14 11.57 -0.58
N LYS A 139 1.84 11.08 -1.61
CA LYS A 139 2.90 11.83 -2.27
C LYS A 139 2.39 13.10 -2.95
N ARG A 140 1.17 13.12 -3.49
CA ARG A 140 0.59 14.31 -4.13
C ARG A 140 0.32 15.41 -3.11
N ILE A 141 -0.35 15.07 -2.00
CA ILE A 141 -0.64 16.03 -0.93
C ILE A 141 0.67 16.53 -0.31
N TRP A 142 1.60 15.64 0.05
CA TRP A 142 2.90 16.03 0.62
C TRP A 142 3.70 16.96 -0.31
N ARG A 143 3.73 16.69 -1.62
CA ARG A 143 4.41 17.57 -2.59
C ARG A 143 3.75 18.94 -2.70
N ARG A 144 2.42 19.02 -2.68
CA ARG A 144 1.71 20.32 -2.71
C ARG A 144 1.96 21.10 -1.42
N THR A 145 1.97 20.44 -0.26
CA THR A 145 2.25 21.09 1.02
C THR A 145 3.69 21.61 1.12
N THR A 146 4.67 20.86 0.61
CA THR A 146 6.10 21.20 0.73
C THR A 146 6.67 21.95 -0.49
N GLY A 147 5.90 22.14 -1.55
CA GLY A 147 6.37 22.76 -2.79
C GLY A 147 7.36 21.91 -3.61
N GLN A 148 7.49 20.62 -3.30
CA GLN A 148 8.48 19.73 -3.90
C GLN A 148 8.13 19.34 -5.34
N LYS A 149 9.04 19.64 -6.29
CA LYS A 149 8.78 19.45 -7.74
C LYS A 149 9.31 18.13 -8.31
N ARG A 150 10.25 17.45 -7.65
CA ARG A 150 10.87 16.20 -8.14
C ARG A 150 10.07 14.95 -7.79
N LYS A 151 10.38 13.83 -8.46
CA LYS A 151 9.87 12.50 -8.08
C LYS A 151 10.60 12.07 -6.81
N ASN A 152 9.96 12.25 -5.66
CA ASN A 152 10.53 11.89 -4.36
C ASN A 152 10.01 10.52 -3.90
N GLY A 153 10.90 9.67 -3.40
CA GLY A 153 10.55 8.42 -2.70
C GLY A 153 10.14 8.71 -1.25
N LEU A 154 9.61 7.69 -0.57
CA LEU A 154 9.21 7.79 0.84
C LEU A 154 10.39 8.20 1.74
N SER A 155 11.54 7.55 1.58
CA SER A 155 12.75 7.86 2.36
C SER A 155 13.20 9.32 2.23
N HIS A 156 13.04 9.91 1.03
CA HIS A 156 13.34 11.33 0.85
C HIS A 156 12.33 12.23 1.58
N ALA A 157 11.05 11.87 1.58
CA ALA A 157 10.03 12.65 2.26
C ALA A 157 10.19 12.62 3.78
N LEU A 158 10.60 11.47 4.34
CA LEU A 158 10.99 11.35 5.74
C LEU A 158 12.20 12.22 6.06
N ALA A 159 13.28 12.08 5.29
CA ALA A 159 14.50 12.84 5.50
C ALA A 159 14.29 14.36 5.39
N PHE A 160 13.36 14.81 4.54
CA PHE A 160 12.99 16.23 4.43
C PHE A 160 12.43 16.81 5.75
N HIS A 161 11.80 15.98 6.57
CA HIS A 161 11.25 16.34 7.89
C HIS A 161 12.15 15.86 9.04
N ASP A 162 13.43 15.61 8.77
CA ASP A 162 14.42 15.11 9.73
C ASP A 162 14.02 13.77 10.40
N LEU A 163 13.21 12.96 9.70
CA LEU A 163 12.83 11.62 10.15
C LEU A 163 13.73 10.56 9.50
N ALA A 164 14.25 9.66 10.31
CA ALA A 164 14.87 8.42 9.83
C ALA A 164 13.78 7.38 9.52
N PHE A 165 14.03 6.51 8.55
CA PHE A 165 13.19 5.35 8.32
C PHE A 165 13.26 4.39 9.52
N GLU A 166 12.12 3.87 9.95
CA GLU A 166 12.02 2.88 11.04
C GLU A 166 11.56 1.52 10.50
N GLY A 167 12.21 0.44 10.93
CA GLY A 167 11.90 -0.91 10.42
C GLY A 167 12.71 -1.29 9.18
N HIS A 168 12.17 -2.20 8.37
CA HIS A 168 12.76 -2.69 7.13
C HIS A 168 12.15 -1.96 5.92
N LEU A 169 12.99 -1.30 5.13
CA LEU A 169 12.53 -0.65 3.89
C LEU A 169 12.05 -1.72 2.91
N HIS A 170 10.93 -1.49 2.21
CA HIS A 170 10.26 -2.47 1.35
C HIS A 170 9.64 -3.64 2.12
N ARG A 171 9.35 -3.43 3.40
CA ARG A 171 8.39 -4.22 4.14
C ARG A 171 7.11 -3.41 4.23
N GLY A 172 6.03 -3.87 3.61
CA GLY A 172 4.84 -3.05 3.38
C GLY A 172 4.27 -2.45 4.68
N VAL A 173 4.23 -3.22 5.78
CA VAL A 173 3.70 -2.70 7.05
C VAL A 173 4.59 -1.61 7.67
N ASP A 174 5.91 -1.72 7.51
CA ASP A 174 6.86 -0.72 8.00
C ASP A 174 6.79 0.54 7.13
N ASP A 175 6.67 0.39 5.81
CA ASP A 175 6.47 1.49 4.88
C ASP A 175 5.15 2.24 5.16
N ALA A 176 4.05 1.51 5.41
CA ALA A 176 2.78 2.08 5.82
C ALA A 176 2.89 2.88 7.14
N CYS A 177 3.56 2.33 8.15
CA CYS A 177 3.79 3.02 9.42
C CYS A 177 4.66 4.28 9.23
N ASN A 178 5.68 4.24 8.38
CA ASN A 178 6.51 5.41 8.08
C ASN A 178 5.73 6.47 7.29
N MET A 179 4.84 6.08 6.39
CA MET A 179 3.91 7.01 5.74
C MET A 179 3.00 7.71 6.75
N VAL A 180 2.52 7.01 7.79
CA VAL A 180 1.71 7.63 8.86
C VAL A 180 2.47 8.76 9.55
N ARG A 181 3.79 8.62 9.75
CA ARG A 181 4.63 9.65 10.38
C ARG A 181 4.74 10.94 9.55
N LEU A 182 4.40 10.89 8.25
CA LEU A 182 4.37 12.07 7.37
C LEU A 182 3.03 12.82 7.40
N LEU A 183 1.94 12.20 7.85
CA LEU A 183 0.59 12.78 7.88
C LEU A 183 0.50 14.12 8.63
N PRO A 184 1.20 14.34 9.77
CA PRO A 184 1.14 15.62 10.49
C PRO A 184 1.66 16.82 9.68
N PHE A 185 2.48 16.57 8.66
CA PHE A 185 3.10 17.61 7.84
C PHE A 185 2.29 17.93 6.58
N MET A 186 1.14 17.31 6.38
CA MET A 186 0.31 17.48 5.18
C MET A 186 -0.78 18.54 5.40
N ASP A 187 -1.03 19.34 4.36
CA ASP A 187 -2.16 20.29 4.35
C ASP A 187 -3.43 19.56 3.91
N TRP A 188 -4.16 19.04 4.90
CA TRP A 188 -5.39 18.28 4.70
C TRP A 188 -6.54 19.08 4.06
N LYS A 189 -6.42 20.40 3.91
CA LYS A 189 -7.39 21.17 3.10
C LYS A 189 -7.34 20.81 1.62
N LEU A 190 -6.24 20.21 1.16
CA LEU A 190 -6.06 19.76 -0.21
C LEU A 190 -6.72 18.41 -0.50
N GLU A 191 -7.13 17.66 0.52
CA GLU A 191 -7.69 16.31 0.38
C GLU A 191 -8.87 16.25 -0.60
N PRO A 192 -9.93 17.10 -0.51
CA PRO A 192 -11.07 17.01 -1.42
C PRO A 192 -10.73 17.20 -2.90
N GLU A 193 -9.63 17.90 -3.22
CA GLU A 193 -9.16 18.12 -4.58
C GLU A 193 -8.31 16.96 -5.14
N LEU A 194 -7.86 16.06 -4.26
CA LEU A 194 -6.84 15.06 -4.57
C LEU A 194 -7.35 13.62 -4.46
N LEU A 195 -8.55 13.41 -3.90
CA LEU A 195 -9.20 12.10 -3.85
C LEU A 195 -9.42 11.52 -5.25
N THR A 196 -9.21 10.22 -5.34
CA THR A 196 -9.64 9.39 -6.45
C THR A 196 -10.83 8.58 -5.97
N ASN A 197 -12.02 8.91 -6.47
CA ASN A 197 -13.23 8.16 -6.11
C ASN A 197 -13.21 6.79 -6.77
N PRO A 198 -13.80 5.77 -6.12
CA PRO A 198 -13.89 4.44 -6.69
C PRO A 198 -14.72 4.47 -8.00
N ASP A 199 -14.35 3.60 -8.94
CA ASP A 199 -15.19 3.34 -10.10
C ASP A 199 -16.47 2.65 -9.64
N LYS A 200 -17.61 3.04 -10.23
CA LYS A 200 -18.95 2.56 -9.82
C LYS A 200 -19.18 1.06 -10.05
N ASP A 201 -18.23 0.37 -10.68
CA ASP A 201 -18.35 -1.02 -11.10
C ASP A 201 -17.84 -2.03 -10.04
N PHE A 202 -17.31 -1.55 -8.90
CA PHE A 202 -16.85 -2.37 -7.76
C PHE A 202 -17.87 -2.46 -6.60
N ALA A 203 -19.14 -2.09 -6.85
CA ALA A 203 -20.24 -2.15 -5.89
C ALA A 203 -21.12 -3.40 -6.07
#